data_AF-A0A0C3BCG8-F1
#
_entry.id   AF-A0A0C3BCG8-F1
#
_cell.length_a   1.000
_cell.length_b   1.000
_cell.length_c   1.000
_cell.angle_alpha   90.00
_cell.angle_beta   90.00
_cell.angle_gamma   90.00
#
_symmetry.space_group_name_H-M   'P 1'
#
loop_
_entity.id
_entity.type
_entity.pdbx_description
1 polymer ?
#
loop_
_entity_poly.entity_id
_entity_poly.type
_entity_poly.pdbx_seq_one_letter_code
_entity_poly.pdbx_strand_id
1 'polypeptide(L)'
;MLPDSHHQRQERLMGVLIAIKEGVKSLASLDYTLQASFEPGTPRVYTDFTFKNQIYMLNFKQRLPLVTRGPNGHLLFLASSNGLPQQLLVKLVAGDRYGVDAHRKLAEAGFSPVLFDVVKVKGAPAAYIMEYIPSSDGWDTLYDYAKKHQDVTSHIQGPLKQITDFMEKENIVHGDLRPNNILVRQAVSSQALELKVVDFDWAGVAGEARYPWRRNEGISWPAGPGEPILPGHDYALLMACLKQIHEV
;
A
#
# COMPACT_ATOMS: atom_id res chain seq x y z
N MET A 1 28.60 -22.91 31.94
CA MET A 1 28.96 -22.76 30.50
C MET A 1 28.85 -24.13 29.86
N LEU A 2 28.16 -24.27 28.72
CA LEU A 2 28.14 -25.54 27.99
C LEU A 2 29.57 -25.87 27.49
N PRO A 3 30.09 -27.10 27.69
CA PRO A 3 31.43 -27.48 27.23
C PRO A 3 31.49 -27.52 25.70
N ASP A 4 32.52 -26.89 25.11
CA ASP A 4 32.80 -26.91 23.66
C ASP A 4 33.96 -27.88 23.40
N SER A 5 33.72 -29.18 23.61
CA SER A 5 34.75 -30.24 23.57
C SER A 5 35.38 -30.45 22.19
N HIS A 6 34.81 -29.85 21.13
CA HIS A 6 35.26 -30.03 19.75
C HIS A 6 35.71 -28.72 19.07
N HIS A 7 35.84 -27.61 19.79
CA HIS A 7 36.17 -26.27 19.26
C HIS A 7 35.25 -25.75 18.13
N GLN A 8 34.23 -26.49 17.74
CA GLN A 8 33.34 -26.16 16.62
C GLN A 8 32.63 -24.83 16.84
N ARG A 9 32.30 -24.48 18.09
CA ARG A 9 31.67 -23.19 18.40
C ARG A 9 32.67 -22.04 18.26
N GLN A 10 33.92 -22.24 18.69
CA GLN A 10 35.00 -21.25 18.52
C GLN A 10 35.34 -21.04 17.05
N GLU A 11 35.43 -22.11 16.25
CA GLU A 11 35.69 -22.03 14.81
C GLU A 11 34.54 -21.32 14.07
N ARG A 12 33.28 -21.65 14.40
CA ARG A 12 32.12 -20.97 13.81
C ARG A 12 32.09 -19.48 14.17
N LEU A 13 32.39 -19.14 15.43
CA LEU A 13 32.46 -17.75 15.87
C LEU A 13 33.59 -17.00 15.14
N MET A 14 34.76 -17.63 15.02
CA MET A 14 35.90 -17.09 14.27
C MET A 14 35.54 -16.83 12.80
N GLY A 15 34.88 -17.78 12.14
CA GLY A 15 34.42 -17.63 10.76
C GLY A 15 33.47 -16.44 10.58
N VAL A 16 32.51 -16.25 11.50
CA VAL A 16 31.60 -15.10 11.48
C VAL A 16 32.36 -13.79 11.71
N LEU A 17 33.27 -13.74 12.68
CA LEU A 17 34.06 -12.54 12.98
C LEU A 17 34.99 -12.15 11.82
N ILE A 18 35.60 -13.14 11.15
CA ILE A 18 36.41 -12.91 9.94
C ILE A 18 35.53 -12.36 8.82
N ALA A 19 34.37 -12.98 8.55
CA ALA A 19 33.46 -12.52 7.51
C ALA A 19 32.98 -11.08 7.75
N ILE A 20 32.65 -10.72 9.00
CA ILE A 20 32.28 -9.35 9.38
C ILE A 20 33.46 -8.40 9.18
N LYS A 21 34.66 -8.76 9.65
CA LYS A 21 35.86 -7.93 9.52
C LYS A 21 36.19 -7.64 8.06
N GLU A 22 36.17 -8.66 7.21
CA GLU A 22 36.44 -8.51 5.78
C GLU A 22 35.31 -7.74 5.08
N GLY A 23 34.05 -7.93 5.49
CA GLY A 23 32.93 -7.11 5.04
C GLY A 23 33.09 -5.62 5.38
N VAL A 24 33.48 -5.30 6.63
CA VAL A 24 33.73 -3.91 7.07
C VAL A 24 34.89 -3.28 6.30
N LYS A 25 35.99 -4.01 6.10
CA LYS A 25 37.12 -3.51 5.28
C LYS A 25 36.70 -3.26 3.84
N SER A 26 35.95 -4.17 3.24
CA SER A 26 35.43 -4.01 1.89
C SER A 26 34.57 -2.75 1.78
N LEU A 27 33.67 -2.53 2.74
CA LEU A 27 32.85 -1.31 2.81
C LEU A 27 33.70 -0.04 2.99
N ALA A 28 34.73 -0.08 3.84
CA ALA A 28 35.62 1.05 4.08
C ALA A 28 36.52 1.37 2.87
N SER A 29 36.78 0.38 2.01
CA SER A 29 37.55 0.53 0.78
C SER A 29 36.73 1.00 -0.43
N LEU A 30 35.39 1.06 -0.28
CA LEU A 30 34.53 1.67 -1.30
C LEU A 30 34.78 3.18 -1.28
N ASP A 31 35.56 3.65 -2.25
CA ASP A 31 35.77 5.07 -2.51
C ASP A 31 34.44 5.65 -3.03
N TYR A 32 33.63 6.19 -2.14
CA TYR A 32 32.36 6.81 -2.46
C TYR A 32 32.60 8.22 -3.03
N THR A 33 32.96 8.30 -4.31
CA THR A 33 32.64 9.49 -5.09
C THR A 33 31.13 9.50 -5.30
N LEU A 34 30.39 10.07 -4.33
CA LEU A 34 28.95 10.29 -4.45
C LEU A 34 28.68 11.34 -5.55
N GLN A 35 28.62 10.87 -6.80
CA GLN A 35 28.23 11.71 -7.95
C GLN A 35 26.72 11.84 -8.11
N ALA A 36 25.92 11.09 -7.33
CA ALA A 36 24.47 11.16 -7.36
C ALA A 36 23.94 11.89 -6.11
N SER A 37 23.34 13.06 -6.32
CA SER A 37 22.53 13.74 -5.31
C SER A 37 21.21 12.97 -5.16
N PHE A 38 21.06 12.24 -4.06
CA PHE A 38 19.79 11.60 -3.70
C PHE A 38 19.05 12.44 -2.67
N GLU A 39 17.73 12.49 -2.80
CA GLU A 39 16.88 13.16 -1.82
C GLU A 39 16.99 12.47 -0.45
N PRO A 40 17.27 13.22 0.64
CA PRO A 40 17.38 12.65 1.97
C PRO A 40 16.12 11.87 2.39
N GLY A 41 16.31 10.73 3.06
CA GLY A 41 15.20 9.91 3.55
C GLY A 41 14.46 9.10 2.48
N THR A 42 14.97 9.04 1.24
CA THR A 42 14.40 8.22 0.17
C THR A 42 15.14 6.88 -0.03
N PRO A 43 14.45 5.82 -0.49
CA PRO A 43 15.08 4.54 -0.81
C PRO A 43 16.05 4.64 -1.99
N ARG A 44 17.15 3.87 -1.95
CA ARG A 44 18.17 3.84 -3.01
C ARG A 44 18.28 2.51 -3.76
N VAL A 45 17.56 1.50 -3.28
CA VAL A 45 17.64 0.12 -3.80
C VAL A 45 16.66 -0.17 -4.93
N TYR A 46 15.72 0.73 -5.20
CA TYR A 46 14.79 0.65 -6.32
C TYR A 46 15.14 1.73 -7.32
N THR A 47 15.70 1.34 -8.47
CA THR A 47 16.23 2.23 -9.50
C THR A 47 15.32 2.34 -10.71
N ASP A 48 14.48 1.35 -10.94
CA ASP A 48 13.65 1.21 -12.12
C ASP A 48 12.46 0.28 -11.84
N PHE A 49 11.54 0.25 -12.81
CA PHE A 49 10.40 -0.63 -12.82
C PHE A 49 9.96 -0.94 -14.25
N THR A 50 9.24 -2.04 -14.43
CA THR A 50 8.71 -2.47 -15.72
C THR A 50 7.22 -2.23 -15.81
N PHE A 51 6.78 -1.53 -16.85
CA PHE A 51 5.37 -1.38 -17.16
C PHE A 51 5.14 -1.55 -18.67
N LYS A 52 4.16 -2.37 -19.05
CA LYS A 52 3.84 -2.67 -20.47
C LYS A 52 5.08 -3.05 -21.30
N ASN A 53 5.94 -3.92 -20.74
CA ASN A 53 7.18 -4.40 -21.35
C ASN A 53 8.23 -3.30 -21.63
N GLN A 54 8.13 -2.14 -20.97
CA GLN A 54 9.12 -1.07 -21.02
C GLN A 54 9.68 -0.82 -19.63
N ILE A 55 10.98 -0.54 -19.55
CA ILE A 55 11.68 -0.21 -18.30
C ILE A 55 11.69 1.31 -18.14
N TYR A 56 11.31 1.77 -16.95
CA TYR A 56 11.31 3.17 -16.56
C TYR A 56 12.21 3.36 -15.35
N MET A 57 13.07 4.38 -15.40
CA MET A 57 13.91 4.78 -14.26
C MET A 57 13.04 5.43 -13.18
N LEU A 58 13.17 4.95 -11.96
CA LEU A 58 12.46 5.44 -10.79
C LEU A 58 13.31 6.48 -10.06
N ASN A 59 12.76 7.67 -9.87
CA ASN A 59 13.44 8.76 -9.17
C ASN A 59 12.59 9.22 -7.98
N PHE A 60 12.99 8.86 -6.76
CA PHE A 60 12.31 9.30 -5.56
C PHE A 60 12.49 10.81 -5.34
N LYS A 61 11.42 11.49 -4.94
CA LYS A 61 11.38 12.93 -4.67
C LYS A 61 11.32 13.23 -3.19
N GLN A 62 10.40 12.58 -2.48
CA GLN A 62 10.25 12.79 -1.05
C GLN A 62 9.47 11.64 -0.41
N ARG A 63 9.67 11.46 0.89
CA ARG A 63 8.76 10.67 1.72
C ARG A 63 7.51 11.50 2.01
N LEU A 64 6.33 10.93 1.78
CA LEU A 64 5.10 11.59 2.19
C LEU A 64 5.01 11.55 3.73
N PRO A 65 4.60 12.65 4.38
CA PRO A 65 4.48 12.69 5.83
C PRO A 65 3.58 11.54 6.29
N LEU A 66 3.89 11.01 7.47
CA LEU A 66 3.03 10.05 8.13
C LEU A 66 1.66 10.70 8.34
N VAL A 67 0.71 10.43 7.44
CA VAL A 67 -0.69 10.58 7.78
C VAL A 67 -0.87 9.68 8.99
N THR A 68 -1.23 10.26 10.13
CA THR A 68 -1.33 9.68 11.47
C THR A 68 -2.12 8.37 11.48
N ARG A 69 -1.52 7.27 11.03
CA ARG A 69 -2.12 5.95 10.95
C ARG A 69 -1.18 4.94 11.60
N GLY A 70 -1.35 4.78 12.90
CA GLY A 70 -0.91 3.61 13.68
C GLY A 70 0.60 3.29 13.72
N PRO A 71 0.99 2.26 14.49
CA PRO A 71 2.39 1.90 14.74
C PRO A 71 3.12 1.31 13.52
N ASN A 72 2.44 1.09 12.39
CA ASN A 72 2.99 0.59 11.14
C ASN A 72 2.89 1.67 10.04
N GLY A 73 3.35 2.89 10.34
CA GLY A 73 3.27 4.01 9.42
C GLY A 73 3.73 3.62 8.02
N HIS A 74 2.80 3.61 7.05
CA HIS A 74 3.09 3.15 5.71
C HIS A 74 4.24 3.97 5.12
N LEU A 75 5.21 3.28 4.53
CA LEU A 75 6.35 3.90 3.88
C LEU A 75 5.93 4.33 2.48
N LEU A 76 5.33 5.52 2.39
CA LEU A 76 4.85 6.14 1.17
C LEU A 76 5.83 7.20 0.67
N PHE A 77 6.13 7.16 -0.62
CA PHE A 77 7.05 8.10 -1.27
C PHE A 77 6.45 8.61 -2.56
N LEU A 78 6.69 9.89 -2.82
CA LEU A 78 6.47 10.48 -4.13
C LEU A 78 7.69 10.21 -5.00
N ALA A 79 7.47 9.78 -6.24
CA ALA A 79 8.52 9.54 -7.22
C ALA A 79 8.10 10.07 -8.60
N SER A 80 9.06 10.15 -9.51
CA SER A 80 8.85 10.41 -10.94
C SER A 80 9.55 9.34 -11.77
N SER A 81 9.17 9.24 -13.04
CA SER A 81 9.88 8.40 -13.99
C SER A 81 10.30 9.15 -15.25
N ASN A 82 11.30 8.63 -15.96
CA ASN A 82 11.71 9.13 -17.27
C ASN A 82 10.81 8.52 -18.37
N GLY A 83 9.56 8.97 -18.48
CA GLY A 83 8.70 8.55 -19.60
C GLY A 83 7.21 8.51 -19.28
N LEU A 84 6.84 8.49 -18.00
CA LEU A 84 5.46 8.76 -17.61
C LEU A 84 5.32 10.24 -17.23
N PRO A 85 4.33 10.97 -17.77
CA PRO A 85 4.12 12.39 -17.44
C PRO A 85 3.63 12.58 -15.99
N GLN A 86 3.03 11.54 -15.41
CA GLN A 86 2.45 11.57 -14.08
C GLN A 86 3.49 11.30 -12.99
N GLN A 87 3.25 11.91 -11.82
CA GLN A 87 3.92 11.51 -10.58
C GLN A 87 3.46 10.12 -10.16
N LEU A 88 4.33 9.45 -9.41
CA LEU A 88 4.14 8.09 -8.93
C LEU A 88 4.09 8.07 -7.41
N LEU A 89 3.21 7.22 -6.87
CA LEU A 89 3.22 6.85 -5.47
C LEU A 89 3.95 5.51 -5.34
N VAL A 90 4.94 5.45 -4.47
CA VAL A 90 5.64 4.21 -4.13
C VAL A 90 5.33 3.85 -2.70
N LYS A 91 4.67 2.70 -2.50
CA LYS A 91 4.44 2.12 -1.17
C LYS A 91 5.42 1.00 -0.93
N LEU A 92 6.15 1.05 0.18
CA LEU A 92 6.98 -0.07 0.63
C LEU A 92 6.23 -0.92 1.65
N VAL A 93 6.07 -2.21 1.35
CA VAL A 93 5.40 -3.16 2.23
C VAL A 93 6.32 -4.34 2.53
N ALA A 94 6.48 -4.65 3.81
CA ALA A 94 7.26 -5.80 4.25
C ALA A 94 6.42 -7.09 4.15
N GLY A 95 6.97 -8.12 3.50
CA GLY A 95 6.30 -9.39 3.25
C GLY A 95 5.38 -9.36 2.03
N ASP A 96 4.73 -10.49 1.76
CA ASP A 96 3.94 -10.74 0.54
C ASP A 96 2.43 -10.67 0.79
N ARG A 97 1.96 -9.69 1.57
CA ARG A 97 0.54 -9.58 1.98
C ARG A 97 -0.31 -8.57 1.18
N TYR A 98 0.31 -7.81 0.28
CA TYR A 98 -0.42 -6.84 -0.52
C TYR A 98 -1.26 -7.54 -1.59
N GLY A 99 -2.55 -7.20 -1.68
CA GLY A 99 -3.48 -7.76 -2.65
C GLY A 99 -3.26 -7.22 -4.06
N VAL A 100 -2.18 -7.64 -4.72
CA VAL A 100 -1.80 -7.21 -6.08
C VAL A 100 -2.90 -7.50 -7.10
N ASP A 101 -3.46 -8.71 -7.07
CA ASP A 101 -4.47 -9.12 -8.05
C ASP A 101 -5.78 -8.36 -7.87
N ALA A 102 -6.20 -8.14 -6.62
CA ALA A 102 -7.38 -7.33 -6.30
C ALA A 102 -7.19 -5.87 -6.76
N HIS A 103 -6.01 -5.28 -6.49
CA HIS A 103 -5.67 -3.93 -6.96
C HIS A 103 -5.72 -3.85 -8.49
N ARG A 104 -5.04 -4.76 -9.21
CA ARG A 104 -5.02 -4.75 -10.68
C ARG A 104 -6.41 -4.88 -11.29
N LYS A 105 -7.23 -5.82 -10.81
CA LYS A 105 -8.61 -5.99 -11.30
C LYS A 105 -9.46 -4.74 -11.11
N LEU A 106 -9.39 -4.11 -9.93
CA LEU A 106 -10.11 -2.86 -9.67
C LEU A 106 -9.56 -1.70 -10.51
N ALA A 107 -8.25 -1.63 -10.72
CA ALA A 107 -7.63 -0.61 -11.56
C ALA A 107 -8.05 -0.75 -13.03
N GLU A 108 -8.09 -1.98 -13.57
CA GLU A 108 -8.56 -2.29 -14.93
C GLU A 108 -10.04 -1.89 -15.13
N ALA A 109 -10.88 -2.07 -14.11
CA ALA A 109 -12.26 -1.61 -14.11
C ALA A 109 -12.42 -0.09 -13.86
N GLY A 110 -11.33 0.63 -13.64
CA GLY A 110 -11.34 2.07 -13.37
C GLY A 110 -11.71 2.44 -11.93
N PHE A 111 -11.82 1.48 -11.02
CA PHE A 111 -12.17 1.69 -9.61
C PHE A 111 -10.97 1.85 -8.67
N SER A 112 -9.74 1.83 -9.17
CA SER A 112 -8.52 2.01 -8.39
C SER A 112 -7.46 2.78 -9.20
N PRO A 113 -6.41 3.37 -8.58
CA PRO A 113 -5.27 3.88 -9.31
C PRO A 113 -4.55 2.76 -10.07
N VAL A 114 -3.85 3.08 -11.14
CA VAL A 114 -3.07 2.05 -11.86
C VAL A 114 -1.90 1.57 -11.01
N LEU A 115 -1.77 0.26 -10.81
CA LEU A 115 -0.56 -0.38 -10.29
C LEU A 115 0.40 -0.68 -11.45
N PHE A 116 1.46 0.12 -11.59
CA PHE A 116 2.43 0.00 -12.66
C PHE A 116 3.31 -1.25 -12.51
N ASP A 117 3.88 -1.45 -11.33
CA ASP A 117 4.78 -2.59 -11.10
C ASP A 117 4.93 -2.93 -9.60
N VAL A 118 5.47 -4.13 -9.34
CA VAL A 118 5.86 -4.60 -8.01
C VAL A 118 7.33 -5.03 -8.06
N VAL A 119 8.20 -4.19 -7.51
CA VAL A 119 9.65 -4.44 -7.51
C VAL A 119 10.05 -5.10 -6.20
N LYS A 120 10.62 -6.31 -6.29
CA LYS A 120 11.14 -7.07 -5.15
C LYS A 120 12.66 -7.09 -5.17
N VAL A 121 13.27 -6.55 -4.12
CA VAL A 121 14.73 -6.57 -3.92
C VAL A 121 15.04 -7.43 -2.70
N LYS A 122 15.97 -8.38 -2.84
CA LYS A 122 16.32 -9.29 -1.74
C LYS A 122 16.81 -8.50 -0.52
N GLY A 123 16.20 -8.76 0.63
CA GLY A 123 16.56 -8.08 1.89
C GLY A 123 15.91 -6.70 2.07
N ALA A 124 15.07 -6.25 1.15
CA ALA A 124 14.28 -5.03 1.27
C ALA A 124 12.77 -5.34 1.21
N PRO A 125 11.89 -4.44 1.70
CA PRO A 125 10.47 -4.50 1.44
C PRO A 125 10.14 -4.56 -0.08
N ALA A 126 8.97 -5.04 -0.45
CA ALA A 126 8.51 -4.91 -1.84
C ALA A 126 8.06 -3.45 -2.09
N ALA A 127 8.41 -2.92 -3.26
CA ALA A 127 7.97 -1.60 -3.70
C ALA A 127 6.80 -1.74 -4.68
N TYR A 128 5.65 -1.16 -4.32
CA TYR A 128 4.44 -1.12 -5.14
C TYR A 128 4.36 0.27 -5.76
N ILE A 129 4.54 0.34 -7.07
CA ILE A 129 4.61 1.60 -7.82
C ILE A 129 3.27 1.80 -8.49
N MET A 130 2.57 2.86 -8.11
CA MET A 130 1.21 3.13 -8.55
C MET A 130 1.01 4.60 -8.93
N GLU A 131 -0.09 4.86 -9.62
CA GLU A 131 -0.55 6.21 -9.92
C GLU A 131 -0.68 7.03 -8.63
N TYR A 132 -0.07 8.22 -8.64
CA TYR A 132 -0.30 9.19 -7.59
C TYR A 132 -1.57 9.97 -7.89
N ILE A 133 -2.50 9.96 -6.93
CA ILE A 133 -3.75 10.73 -7.00
C ILE A 133 -3.62 11.93 -6.05
N PRO A 134 -3.33 13.14 -6.55
CA PRO A 134 -3.14 14.31 -5.70
C PRO A 134 -4.48 14.94 -5.30
N SER A 135 -4.51 15.50 -4.09
CA SER A 135 -5.67 16.29 -3.63
C SER A 135 -5.85 17.60 -4.42
N SER A 136 -4.80 18.11 -5.07
CA SER A 136 -4.89 19.28 -5.96
C SER A 136 -5.84 19.07 -7.14
N ASP A 137 -6.10 17.81 -7.50
CA ASP A 137 -6.99 17.45 -8.61
C ASP A 137 -8.44 17.22 -8.12
N GLY A 138 -8.77 17.71 -6.92
CA GLY A 138 -10.11 17.66 -6.34
C GLY A 138 -10.45 16.34 -5.64
N TRP A 139 -9.48 15.44 -5.47
CA TRP A 139 -9.67 14.20 -4.72
C TRP A 139 -9.60 14.43 -3.22
N ASP A 140 -10.56 13.87 -2.50
CA ASP A 140 -10.60 13.81 -1.04
C ASP A 140 -10.87 12.37 -0.58
N THR A 141 -10.63 12.06 0.69
CA THR A 141 -11.14 10.79 1.23
C THR A 141 -12.66 10.83 1.32
N LEU A 142 -13.33 9.69 1.14
CA LEU A 142 -14.77 9.61 1.33
C LEU A 142 -15.15 9.96 2.78
N TYR A 143 -14.27 9.72 3.75
CA TYR A 143 -14.45 10.15 5.12
C TYR A 143 -14.55 11.67 5.23
N ASP A 144 -13.55 12.41 4.72
CA ASP A 144 -13.52 13.87 4.80
C ASP A 144 -14.61 14.52 3.94
N TYR A 145 -14.94 13.91 2.80
CA TYR A 145 -16.07 14.31 1.97
C TYR A 145 -17.41 14.12 2.71
N ALA A 146 -17.65 12.95 3.32
CA ALA A 146 -18.88 12.67 4.06
C ALA A 146 -19.10 13.64 5.23
N LYS A 147 -18.03 14.05 5.92
CA LYS A 147 -18.11 15.07 6.99
C LYS A 147 -18.58 16.44 6.49
N LYS A 148 -18.34 16.77 5.22
CA LYS A 148 -18.72 18.06 4.61
C LYS A 148 -20.09 18.01 3.94
N HIS A 149 -20.62 16.81 3.66
CA HIS A 149 -21.82 16.60 2.85
C HIS A 149 -22.79 15.64 3.56
N GLN A 150 -23.78 16.17 4.28
CA GLN A 150 -24.74 15.36 5.07
C GLN A 150 -25.56 14.37 4.22
N ASP A 151 -25.89 14.74 2.97
CA ASP A 151 -26.64 13.87 2.06
C ASP A 151 -25.75 12.94 1.21
N VAL A 152 -24.46 12.83 1.54
CA VAL A 152 -23.48 12.05 0.75
C VAL A 152 -23.98 10.64 0.44
N THR A 153 -24.65 10.00 1.39
CA THR A 153 -25.04 8.59 1.35
C THR A 153 -25.96 8.29 0.16
N SER A 154 -26.90 9.19 -0.17
CA SER A 154 -27.82 8.98 -1.29
C SER A 154 -27.12 9.05 -2.65
N HIS A 155 -26.12 9.92 -2.77
CA HIS A 155 -25.39 10.15 -4.02
C HIS A 155 -24.24 9.16 -4.27
N ILE A 156 -23.63 8.60 -3.22
CA ILE A 156 -22.52 7.64 -3.35
C ILE A 156 -22.97 6.17 -3.42
N GLN A 157 -24.19 5.85 -2.97
CA GLN A 157 -24.64 4.45 -2.85
C GLN A 157 -24.58 3.70 -4.18
N GLY A 158 -25.02 4.32 -5.28
CA GLY A 158 -24.95 3.72 -6.61
C GLY A 158 -23.52 3.37 -7.02
N PRO A 159 -22.59 4.34 -7.09
CA PRO A 159 -21.18 4.08 -7.38
C PRO A 159 -20.51 3.08 -6.44
N LEU A 160 -20.81 3.14 -5.13
CA LEU A 160 -20.28 2.18 -4.17
C LEU A 160 -20.77 0.76 -4.43
N LYS A 161 -22.07 0.60 -4.74
CA LYS A 161 -22.64 -0.70 -5.06
C LYS A 161 -22.01 -1.27 -6.32
N GLN A 162 -21.75 -0.44 -7.34
CA GLN A 162 -21.05 -0.88 -8.55
C GLN A 162 -19.66 -1.45 -8.25
N ILE A 163 -18.90 -0.80 -7.36
CA ILE A 163 -17.58 -1.28 -6.92
C ILE A 163 -17.70 -2.61 -6.19
N THR A 164 -18.61 -2.71 -5.21
CA THR A 164 -18.74 -3.94 -4.41
C THR A 164 -19.31 -5.11 -5.20
N ASP A 165 -20.27 -4.86 -6.10
CA ASP A 165 -20.80 -5.87 -7.01
C ASP A 165 -19.70 -6.39 -7.96
N PHE A 166 -18.82 -5.49 -8.43
CA PHE A 166 -17.65 -5.88 -9.22
C PHE A 166 -16.68 -6.73 -8.41
N MET A 167 -16.35 -6.35 -7.18
CA MET A 167 -15.48 -7.12 -6.29
C MET A 167 -16.01 -8.53 -6.04
N GLU A 168 -17.32 -8.65 -5.75
CA GLU A 168 -17.97 -9.93 -5.53
C GLU A 168 -17.94 -10.80 -6.80
N LYS A 169 -18.26 -10.23 -7.96
CA LYS A 169 -18.19 -10.93 -9.25
C LYS A 169 -16.77 -11.45 -9.55
N GLU A 170 -15.76 -10.68 -9.21
CA GLU A 170 -14.34 -11.02 -9.43
C GLU A 170 -13.74 -11.92 -8.34
N ASN A 171 -14.55 -12.33 -7.36
CA ASN A 171 -14.16 -13.11 -6.18
C ASN A 171 -13.01 -12.50 -5.37
N ILE A 172 -13.01 -11.17 -5.26
CA ILE A 172 -12.00 -10.40 -4.50
C ILE A 172 -12.64 -9.67 -3.33
N VAL A 173 -11.85 -9.48 -2.28
CA VAL A 173 -12.19 -8.71 -1.09
C VAL A 173 -11.07 -7.72 -0.78
N HIS A 174 -11.41 -6.58 -0.20
CA HIS A 174 -10.46 -5.57 0.23
C HIS A 174 -10.04 -5.78 1.69
N GLY A 175 -10.97 -6.18 2.56
CA GLY A 175 -10.75 -6.43 3.98
C GLY A 175 -10.70 -5.16 4.83
N ASP A 176 -10.27 -4.04 4.26
CA ASP A 176 -10.24 -2.73 4.94
C ASP A 176 -11.06 -1.65 4.19
N LEU A 177 -12.18 -2.02 3.55
CA LEU A 177 -12.98 -1.07 2.76
C LEU A 177 -13.75 -0.09 3.66
N ARG A 178 -13.07 0.98 4.07
CA ARG A 178 -13.63 2.06 4.89
C ARG A 178 -13.64 3.38 4.10
N PRO A 179 -14.42 4.39 4.54
CA PRO A 179 -14.41 5.71 3.89
C PRO A 179 -13.02 6.35 3.77
N ASN A 180 -12.11 6.01 4.68
CA ASN A 180 -10.71 6.44 4.66
C ASN A 180 -9.84 5.82 3.55
N ASN A 181 -10.32 4.74 2.93
CA ASN A 181 -9.63 3.96 1.89
C ASN A 181 -10.40 4.03 0.54
N ILE A 182 -11.28 5.02 0.42
CA ILE A 182 -11.97 5.37 -0.82
C ILE A 182 -11.69 6.85 -1.06
N LEU A 183 -11.12 7.17 -2.21
CA LEU A 183 -11.01 8.55 -2.68
C LEU A 183 -12.25 8.89 -3.48
N VAL A 184 -12.71 10.14 -3.36
CA VAL A 184 -13.85 10.69 -4.08
C VAL A 184 -13.50 12.04 -4.68
N ARG A 185 -13.99 12.29 -5.88
CA ARG A 185 -14.06 13.64 -6.47
C ARG A 185 -15.35 13.82 -7.23
N GLN A 186 -15.75 15.06 -7.44
CA GLN A 186 -16.77 15.38 -8.42
C GLN A 186 -16.17 15.36 -9.82
N ALA A 187 -16.80 14.65 -10.76
CA ALA A 187 -16.34 14.58 -12.13
C ALA A 187 -16.35 15.98 -12.78
N VAL A 188 -15.34 16.30 -13.59
CA VAL A 188 -15.26 17.63 -14.24
C VAL A 188 -16.37 17.81 -15.28
N SER A 189 -16.78 16.71 -15.94
CA SER A 189 -17.74 16.71 -17.05
C SER A 189 -19.19 16.41 -16.64
N SER A 190 -19.46 16.10 -15.36
CA SER A 190 -20.80 15.77 -14.90
C SER A 190 -20.97 16.02 -13.40
N GLN A 191 -22.21 16.05 -12.91
CA GLN A 191 -22.46 16.07 -11.46
C GLN A 191 -22.19 14.71 -10.78
N ALA A 192 -21.71 13.69 -11.51
CA ALA A 192 -21.43 12.38 -10.95
C ALA A 192 -20.16 12.39 -10.08
N LEU A 193 -20.12 11.47 -9.12
CA LEU A 193 -18.96 11.25 -8.27
C LEU A 193 -18.09 10.14 -8.86
N GLU A 194 -16.79 10.39 -8.92
CA GLU A 194 -15.78 9.39 -9.24
C GLU A 194 -15.20 8.83 -7.95
N LEU A 195 -15.07 7.51 -7.88
CA LEU A 195 -14.56 6.80 -6.70
C LEU A 195 -13.34 5.96 -7.07
N LYS A 196 -12.34 5.96 -6.17
CA LYS A 196 -11.14 5.12 -6.28
C LYS A 196 -10.87 4.42 -4.95
N VAL A 197 -10.87 3.10 -4.95
CA VAL A 197 -10.44 2.26 -3.82
C VAL A 197 -8.92 2.26 -3.74
N VAL A 198 -8.39 2.46 -2.54
CA VAL A 198 -6.95 2.48 -2.24
C VAL A 198 -6.65 1.63 -1.00
N ASP A 199 -5.37 1.30 -0.79
CA ASP A 199 -4.86 0.60 0.40
C ASP A 199 -5.18 -0.91 0.51
N PHE A 200 -4.66 -1.69 -0.45
CA PHE A 200 -4.86 -3.14 -0.59
C PHE A 200 -4.05 -4.04 0.33
N ASP A 201 -3.66 -3.58 1.53
CA ASP A 201 -2.78 -4.36 2.42
C ASP A 201 -3.41 -5.65 2.95
N TRP A 202 -4.75 -5.72 2.97
CA TRP A 202 -5.51 -6.89 3.46
C TRP A 202 -6.33 -7.57 2.36
N ALA A 203 -6.20 -7.07 1.13
CA ALA A 203 -6.99 -7.52 0.01
C ALA A 203 -6.50 -8.86 -0.52
N GLY A 204 -7.41 -9.62 -1.12
CA GLY A 204 -7.10 -10.92 -1.70
C GLY A 204 -8.35 -11.63 -2.19
N VAL A 205 -8.26 -12.95 -2.31
CA VAL A 205 -9.37 -13.81 -2.73
C VAL A 205 -10.38 -13.94 -1.58
N ALA A 206 -11.66 -13.83 -1.90
CA ALA A 206 -12.73 -13.96 -0.91
C ALA A 206 -12.70 -15.35 -0.24
N GLY A 207 -12.81 -15.39 1.09
CA GLY A 207 -12.73 -16.63 1.88
C GLY A 207 -11.31 -17.15 2.13
N GLU A 208 -10.29 -16.68 1.39
CA GLU A 208 -8.88 -17.03 1.62
C GLU A 208 -8.13 -15.92 2.34
N ALA A 209 -8.35 -14.66 1.95
CA ALA A 209 -7.83 -13.50 2.65
C ALA A 209 -8.37 -13.47 4.09
N ARG A 210 -7.54 -13.06 5.05
CA ARG A 210 -7.89 -13.07 6.48
C ARG A 210 -7.66 -11.72 7.11
N TYR A 211 -8.53 -11.37 8.05
CA TYR A 211 -8.32 -10.18 8.87
C TYR A 211 -7.03 -10.30 9.68
N PRO A 212 -6.25 -9.20 9.82
CA PRO A 212 -5.08 -9.21 10.67
C PRO A 212 -5.45 -9.44 12.14
N TRP A 213 -4.54 -10.04 12.89
CA TRP A 213 -4.72 -10.29 14.32
C TRP A 213 -4.83 -9.00 15.15
N ARG A 214 -4.06 -7.98 14.76
CA ARG A 214 -4.09 -6.65 15.37
C ARG A 214 -4.81 -5.69 14.42
N ARG A 215 -5.89 -5.08 14.91
CA ARG A 215 -6.72 -4.12 14.19
C ARG A 215 -7.37 -3.17 15.21
N ASN A 216 -7.91 -2.05 14.73
CA ASN A 216 -8.54 -1.06 15.59
C ASN A 216 -9.83 -1.63 16.22
N GLU A 217 -9.89 -1.73 17.55
CA GLU A 217 -11.05 -2.24 18.29
C GLU A 217 -12.26 -1.29 18.26
N GLY A 218 -12.05 -0.01 17.96
CA GLY A 218 -13.13 0.97 17.77
C GLY A 218 -13.91 0.81 16.47
N ILE A 219 -13.56 -0.16 15.62
CA ILE A 219 -14.23 -0.45 14.36
C ILE A 219 -15.02 -1.75 14.50
N SER A 220 -16.29 -1.72 14.12
CA SER A 220 -17.17 -2.90 14.10
C SER A 220 -16.83 -3.77 12.89
N TRP A 221 -15.76 -4.57 13.02
CA TRP A 221 -15.32 -5.48 11.96
C TRP A 221 -16.35 -6.59 11.71
N PRO A 222 -16.62 -6.98 10.44
CA PRO A 222 -17.60 -8.01 10.11
C PRO A 222 -17.31 -9.42 10.67
N ALA A 223 -16.05 -9.74 10.95
CA ALA A 223 -15.66 -11.03 11.55
C ALA A 223 -14.47 -10.86 12.50
N GLY A 224 -14.10 -11.93 13.22
CA GLY A 224 -13.03 -11.95 14.22
C GLY A 224 -11.60 -11.75 13.66
N PRO A 225 -10.59 -11.50 14.52
CA PRO A 225 -9.19 -11.43 14.09
C PRO A 225 -8.72 -12.80 13.56
N GLY A 226 -7.99 -12.82 12.44
CA GLY A 226 -7.53 -14.06 11.80
C GLY A 226 -8.63 -14.82 11.02
N GLU A 227 -9.89 -14.42 11.15
CA GLU A 227 -11.00 -15.02 10.40
C GLU A 227 -10.94 -14.65 8.91
N PRO A 228 -11.50 -15.50 8.03
CA PRO A 228 -11.63 -15.18 6.62
C PRO A 228 -12.45 -13.90 6.37
N ILE A 229 -12.07 -13.18 5.32
CA ILE A 229 -12.82 -12.06 4.78
C ILE A 229 -13.76 -12.62 3.71
N LEU A 230 -15.07 -12.60 3.97
CA LEU A 230 -16.09 -13.19 3.10
C LEU A 230 -16.71 -12.14 2.16
N PRO A 231 -17.37 -12.58 1.06
CA PRO A 231 -18.20 -11.69 0.26
C PRO A 231 -19.20 -10.90 1.12
N GLY A 232 -19.43 -9.63 0.78
CA GLY A 232 -20.32 -8.74 1.52
C GLY A 232 -19.72 -8.10 2.78
N HIS A 233 -18.62 -8.61 3.33
CA HIS A 233 -17.95 -7.99 4.49
C HIS A 233 -17.54 -6.54 4.21
N ASP A 234 -16.97 -6.27 3.04
CA ASP A 234 -16.51 -4.93 2.66
C ASP A 234 -17.66 -3.92 2.60
N TYR A 235 -18.80 -4.31 2.03
CA TYR A 235 -19.99 -3.45 1.97
C TYR A 235 -20.57 -3.20 3.37
N ALA A 236 -20.67 -4.25 4.20
CA ALA A 236 -21.16 -4.12 5.57
C ALA A 236 -20.27 -3.20 6.43
N LEU A 237 -18.95 -3.35 6.33
CA LEU A 237 -17.97 -2.50 7.00
C LEU A 237 -18.12 -1.03 6.55
N LEU A 238 -18.18 -0.80 5.24
CA LEU A 238 -18.30 0.53 4.67
C LEU A 238 -19.57 1.25 5.15
N MET A 239 -20.73 0.57 5.08
CA MET A 239 -22.00 1.15 5.52
C MET A 239 -22.02 1.44 7.02
N ALA A 240 -21.46 0.55 7.84
CA ALA A 240 -21.35 0.78 9.28
C ALA A 240 -20.49 2.02 9.58
N CYS A 241 -19.35 2.19 8.90
CA CYS A 241 -18.50 3.37 9.07
C CYS A 241 -19.18 4.66 8.59
N LEU A 242 -19.88 4.65 7.45
CA LEU A 242 -20.59 5.84 6.96
C LEU A 242 -21.71 6.28 7.91
N LYS A 243 -22.40 5.32 8.54
CA LYS A 243 -23.41 5.63 9.55
C LYS A 243 -22.81 6.35 10.76
N GLN A 244 -21.66 5.88 11.26
CA GLN A 244 -20.97 6.47 12.40
C GLN A 244 -20.48 7.90 12.14
N ILE A 245 -20.14 8.26 10.90
CA ILE A 245 -19.68 9.63 10.57
C ILE A 245 -20.79 10.67 10.81
N HIS A 246 -22.05 10.30 10.61
CA HIS A 246 -23.19 11.22 10.75
C HIS A 246 -23.83 11.21 12.15
N GLU A 247 -23.41 10.29 13.03
CA GLU A 247 -23.86 10.21 14.42
C GLU A 247 -22.99 11.06 15.39
N VAL A 248 -21.92 11.68 14.88
CA VAL A 248 -20.95 12.50 15.63
C VAL A 248 -21.01 13.96 15.17
#